data_AF-H3ZP38-F1
#
_entry.id   AF-H3ZP38-F1
#
_cell.length_a   1.000
_cell.length_b   1.000
_cell.length_c   1.000
_cell.angle_alpha   90.00
_cell.angle_beta   90.00
_cell.angle_gamma   90.00
#
_symmetry.space_group_name_H-M   'P 1'
#
loop_
_entity.id
_entity.type
_entity.pdbx_description
1 polymer ?
#
loop_
_entity_poly.entity_id
_entity_poly.type
_entity_poly.pdbx_seq_one_letter_code
_entity_poly.pdbx_strand_id
1 'polypeptide(L)' 'MEEMNVNIEKEILQLLKEKGELTVSFLTRFLNERGVECTRQKVERTLRNLSQAGKVEFFYRNGNHRRHYRLVR' A
#
# COMPACT_ATOMS: atom_id res chain seq x y z
N MET A 1 3.55 13.77 -24.28
CA MET A 1 2.58 13.40 -23.23
C MET A 1 3.44 13.01 -22.04
N GLU A 2 3.64 13.92 -21.10
CA GLU A 2 4.44 13.64 -19.90
C GLU A 2 3.70 12.58 -19.08
N GLU A 3 4.26 11.37 -19.00
CA GLU A 3 3.89 10.41 -17.99
C GLU A 3 4.18 11.06 -16.64
N MET A 4 3.18 11.71 -16.05
CA MET A 4 3.21 12.04 -14.63
C MET A 4 3.44 10.73 -13.90
N ASN A 5 4.69 10.49 -13.50
CA ASN A 5 5.10 9.30 -12.75
C ASN A 5 4.31 9.29 -11.44
N VAL A 6 3.12 8.70 -11.44
CA VAL A 6 2.25 8.64 -10.27
C VAL A 6 3.00 7.86 -9.21
N ASN A 7 3.34 8.55 -8.13
CA ASN A 7 4.17 7.99 -7.09
C ASN A 7 3.31 7.05 -6.23
N ILE A 8 3.39 5.75 -6.53
CA ILE A 8 2.70 4.68 -5.80
C ILE A 8 2.95 4.76 -4.29
N GLU A 9 4.12 5.21 -3.84
CA GLU A 9 4.40 5.40 -2.42
C GLU A 9 3.42 6.41 -1.79
N LYS A 10 3.25 7.57 -2.43
CA LYS A 10 2.35 8.63 -1.95
C LYS A 10 0.90 8.14 -1.92
N GLU A 11 0.47 7.43 -2.96
CA GLU A 11 -0.89 6.90 -3.05
C GLU A 11 -1.16 5.82 -2.00
N ILE A 12 -0.21 4.92 -1.75
CA ILE A 12 -0.33 3.93 -0.67
C ILE A 12 -0.46 4.62 0.68
N LEU A 13 0.38 5.61 0.98
CA LEU A 13 0.31 6.34 2.25
C LEU A 13 -1.01 7.08 2.40
N GLN A 14 -1.52 7.70 1.33
CA GLN A 14 -2.81 8.37 1.32
C GLN A 14 -3.96 7.39 1.56
N LEU A 15 -3.96 6.23 0.92
CA LEU A 15 -4.95 5.17 1.14
C LEU A 15 -4.96 4.67 2.58
N LEU A 16 -3.78 4.44 3.17
CA LEU A 16 -3.67 4.03 4.57
C LEU A 16 -4.11 5.14 5.53
N LYS A 17 -3.86 6.41 5.20
CA LYS A 17 -4.35 7.55 5.98
C LYS A 17 -5.89 7.63 5.97
N GLU A 18 -6.51 7.41 4.81
CA GLU A 18 -7.96 7.54 4.63
C GLU A 18 -8.76 6.32 5.13
N LYS A 19 -8.21 5.11 4.97
CA LYS A 19 -8.91 3.84 5.24
C LYS A 19 -8.40 3.13 6.50
N GLY A 20 -7.30 3.58 7.08
CA GLY A 20 -6.65 2.96 8.23
C GLY A 20 -5.81 1.75 7.82
N GLU A 21 -6.38 0.56 7.95
CA GLU A 21 -5.64 -0.71 7.83
C GLU A 21 -6.05 -1.45 6.55
N LEU A 22 -5.09 -1.74 5.66
CA LEU A 22 -5.37 -2.40 4.39
C LEU A 22 -4.44 -3.58 4.12
N THR A 23 -4.96 -4.61 3.47
CA THR A 23 -4.12 -5.68 2.90
C THR A 23 -3.58 -5.26 1.54
N VAL A 24 -2.54 -5.96 1.06
CA VAL A 24 -1.97 -5.79 -0.29
C VAL A 24 -3.06 -5.86 -1.38
N SER A 25 -4.02 -6.77 -1.25
CA SER A 25 -5.08 -6.94 -2.26
C SER A 25 -5.99 -5.72 -2.32
N PHE A 26 -6.34 -5.12 -1.18
CA PHE A 26 -7.14 -3.90 -1.17
C PHE A 26 -6.34 -2.69 -1.68
N LEU A 27 -5.06 -2.56 -1.29
CA LEU A 27 -4.20 -1.49 -1.82
C LEU A 27 -4.07 -1.57 -3.34
N THR A 28 -3.79 -2.76 -3.88
CA THR A 28 -3.66 -2.96 -5.34
C THR A 28 -4.96 -2.59 -6.05
N ARG A 29 -6.11 -3.04 -5.52
CA ARG A 29 -7.42 -2.72 -6.06
C ARG A 29 -7.68 -1.21 -6.08
N PHE A 30 -7.49 -0.53 -4.95
CA PHE A 30 -7.76 0.91 -4.85
C PHE A 30 -6.82 1.75 -5.70
N LEU A 31 -5.56 1.36 -5.83
CA LEU A 31 -4.61 2.01 -6.74
C LEU A 31 -5.10 1.91 -8.19
N ASN A 32 -5.49 0.72 -8.64
CA ASN A 32 -6.02 0.54 -9.99
C ASN A 32 -7.34 1.30 -10.21
N GLU A 33 -8.25 1.31 -9.22
CA GLU A 33 -9.49 2.11 -9.27
C GLU A 33 -9.21 3.63 -9.35
N ARG A 34 -8.05 4.10 -8.86
CA ARG A 34 -7.58 5.49 -9.00
C ARG A 34 -6.82 5.76 -10.31
N GLY A 35 -6.77 4.79 -11.22
CA GLY A 35 -6.01 4.91 -12.47
C GLY A 35 -4.50 4.72 -12.31
N VAL A 36 -4.03 4.26 -11.15
CA VAL A 36 -2.62 3.97 -10.88
C VAL A 36 -2.37 2.49 -11.16
N GLU A 37 -2.09 2.19 -12.43
CA GLU A 37 -1.83 0.81 -12.84
C GLU A 37 -0.62 0.25 -12.09
N CYS A 38 -0.88 -0.73 -11.22
CA CYS A 38 0.16 -1.36 -10.43
C CYS A 38 -0.10 -2.85 -10.24
N THR A 39 0.99 -3.61 -10.32
CA THR A 39 0.95 -5.03 -10.00
C THR A 39 1.05 -5.23 -8.50
N ARG A 40 0.52 -6.37 -8.04
CA ARG A 40 0.64 -6.78 -6.64
C ARG A 40 2.11 -6.79 -6.17
N GLN A 41 3.03 -7.27 -7.01
CA GLN A 41 4.46 -7.33 -6.71
C GLN A 41 5.04 -5.92 -6.49
N LYS A 42 4.61 -4.94 -7.28
CA LYS A 42 5.04 -3.54 -7.13
C LYS A 42 4.54 -2.96 -5.81
N VAL A 43 3.30 -3.25 -5.43
CA VAL A 43 2.73 -2.86 -4.14
C VAL A 43 3.49 -3.51 -2.97
N GLU A 44 3.76 -4.82 -3.03
CA GLU A 44 4.50 -5.55 -1.99
C GLU A 44 5.93 -5.03 -1.82
N ARG A 45 6.63 -4.73 -2.94
CA ARG A 45 7.97 -4.12 -2.90
C ARG A 45 7.92 -2.73 -2.27
N THR A 46 6.94 -1.91 -2.64
CA THR A 46 6.78 -0.55 -2.10
C THR A 46 6.48 -0.58 -0.61
N LEU A 47 5.58 -1.46 -0.15
CA LEU A 47 5.27 -1.65 1.26
C LEU A 47 6.46 -2.15 2.07
N ARG A 48 7.29 -3.03 1.50
CA ARG A 48 8.54 -3.47 2.13
C ARG A 48 9.48 -2.29 2.37
N ASN A 49 9.69 -1.45 1.36
CA ASN A 49 10.54 -0.26 1.46
C ASN A 49 9.97 0.74 2.49
N LEU A 50 8.67 0.99 2.45
CA LEU A 50 7.98 1.86 3.41
C LEU A 50 8.11 1.35 4.85
N SER A 51 8.06 0.03 5.04
CA SER A 51 8.20 -0.59 6.35
C SER A 51 9.63 -0.53 6.87
N GLN A 52 10.63 -0.77 6.01
CA GLN A 52 12.04 -0.56 6.34
C GLN A 52 12.36 0.91 6.67
N ALA A 53 11.67 1.85 6.03
CA ALA A 53 11.77 3.27 6.31
C ALA A 53 10.97 3.72 7.55
N GLY A 54 10.30 2.81 8.26
CA GLY A 54 9.50 3.11 9.46
C GLY A 54 8.23 3.93 9.21
N LYS A 55 7.75 4.00 7.96
CA LYS A 55 6.53 4.75 7.61
C LYS A 55 5.25 3.93 7.76
N VAL A 56 5.34 2.61 7.57
CA VAL A 56 4.23 1.67 7.73
C VAL A 56 4.65 0.47 8.56
N GLU A 57 3.72 -0.09 9.29
CA GLU A 57 3.87 -1.38 9.98
C GLU A 57 2.84 -2.38 9.47
N PHE A 58 3.10 -3.66 9.72
CA PHE A 58 2.13 -4.71 9.41
C PHE A 58 1.91 -5.64 10.60
N PHE A 59 0.71 -6.21 10.66
CA PHE A 59 0.27 -7.16 11.66
C PHE A 59 -0.70 -8.16 11.02
N TYR A 60 -1.02 -9.21 11.75
CA TYR A 60 -1.96 -10.25 11.32
C TYR A 60 -3.24 -10.14 12.15
N ARG A 61 -4.40 -10.00 11.51
CA ARG A 61 -5.71 -10.13 12.16
C ARG A 61 -6.19 -11.57 12.01
N ASN A 62 -5.78 -12.44 12.93
CA ASN A 62 -6.19 -13.84 13.04
C ASN A 62 -5.74 -14.76 11.87
N GLY A 63 -6.02 -16.07 12.00
CA GLY A 63 -5.38 -17.24 11.32
C GLY A 63 -5.37 -17.28 9.79
N ASN A 64 -5.73 -16.20 9.12
CA ASN A 64 -5.77 -16.01 7.68
C ASN A 64 -4.35 -15.75 7.11
N HIS A 65 -3.34 -15.55 7.97
CA HIS A 65 -1.94 -15.21 7.63
C HIS A 65 -1.77 -14.06 6.62
N ARG A 66 -2.76 -13.18 6.51
CA ARG A 66 -2.70 -12.00 5.64
C ARG A 66 -2.11 -10.83 6.42
N ARG A 67 -1.11 -10.18 5.83
CA ARG A 67 -0.54 -8.94 6.36
C ARG A 67 -1.51 -7.79 6.13
N HIS A 68 -1.90 -7.14 7.21
CA HIS A 68 -2.59 -5.86 7.23
C HIS A 68 -1.55 -4.77 7.48
N TYR A 69 -1.52 -3.76 6.63
CA TYR A 69 -0.60 -2.62 6.74
C TYR A 69 -1.34 -1.41 7.26
N ARG A 70 -0.65 -0.58 8.04
CA ARG A 70 -1.13 0.73 8.51
C ARG A 70 0.04 1.71 8.66
N LEU A 71 -0.25 3.00 8.76
CA LEU A 71 0.78 4.00 9.06
C LEU A 71 1.35 3.78 10.47
N VAL A 72 2.65 3.94 10.61
CA VAL A 72 3.28 4.07 11.94
C VAL A 72 2.83 5.41 12.52
N ARG A 73 2.42 5.40 13.80
CA ARG A 73 1.99 6.61 14.51
C ARG A 73 3.18 7.45 14.97
#